data_AF-A0A8S9BSD0-F1
#
_entry.id   AF-A0A8S9BSD0-F1
#
_cell.length_a   1.000
_cell.length_b   1.000
_cell.length_c   1.000
_cell.angle_alpha   90.00
_cell.angle_beta   90.00
_cell.angle_gamma   90.00
#
_symmetry.space_group_name_H-M   'P 1'
#
loop_
_entity.id
_entity.type
_entity.pdbx_description
1 polymer ?
#
loop_
_entity_poly.entity_id
_entity_poly.type
_entity_poly.pdbx_seq_one_letter_code
_entity_poly.pdbx_strand_id
1 'polypeptide(L)'
;MTSSSASASGAAPDIADLGKRIYDECLPIQEESPRAVFHQQDIFDLEILPPGPDGQNDIGLAVQVLQKLTDEKLLKVVHDGGMGWKVRTIEEAKKYRGLTSEEEVVYSHIDEAGDEGAWTKTIKTRSGLHEAVIQAAIKKLKGKNMISDMKSVEHPTRKMYIKSSLSPSDRATGGPWYTDGELDEDFIEMVMKILFDYILKRTFYFSKSYGGISKKEPKKVVRKMSPEEARAKRDQVLGAEGGEEPLDERTKRMRHYEKHLPMPAGYQNYPTLDELTVWIEKGNYFSQTLTASEIQQLLDVMVFDDKIERLIVGSEGVAYRALRKSMLSEDDRRSVLTEAPCGRCPVFDLCEEGGPVGPSNCEYFNEWLSL
;
A
#
# COMPACT_ATOMS: atom_id res chain seq x y z
N MET A 1 -27.44 13.11 -74.51
CA MET A 1 -27.00 11.70 -74.33
C MET A 1 -26.11 11.71 -73.10
N THR A 2 -26.43 11.15 -71.95
CA THR A 2 -27.55 10.34 -71.45
C THR A 2 -27.58 10.60 -69.95
N SER A 3 -28.70 11.10 -69.46
CA SER A 3 -29.03 11.22 -68.05
C SER A 3 -29.16 9.81 -67.48
N SER A 4 -28.27 9.39 -66.59
CA SER A 4 -28.46 8.17 -65.79
C SER A 4 -28.98 8.56 -64.42
N SER A 5 -30.31 8.66 -64.33
CA SER A 5 -31.07 8.61 -63.10
C SER A 5 -30.91 7.20 -62.50
N ALA A 6 -30.05 7.06 -61.48
CA ALA A 6 -30.05 5.88 -60.63
C ALA A 6 -31.20 6.03 -59.63
N SER A 7 -32.29 5.35 -59.95
CA SER A 7 -33.41 5.07 -59.06
C SER A 7 -32.92 4.38 -57.78
N ALA A 8 -32.94 5.09 -56.65
CA ALA A 8 -32.79 4.49 -55.34
C ALA A 8 -34.04 3.64 -55.05
N SER A 9 -33.93 2.35 -55.32
CA SER A 9 -34.90 1.33 -54.91
C SER A 9 -34.93 1.27 -53.39
N GLY A 10 -36.10 1.55 -52.80
CA GLY A 10 -36.36 1.44 -51.36
C GLY A 10 -36.29 0.00 -50.88
N ALA A 11 -35.08 -0.45 -50.54
CA ALA A 11 -34.90 -1.58 -49.64
C ALA A 11 -35.14 -1.07 -48.21
N ALA A 12 -35.97 -1.78 -47.44
CA ALA A 12 -36.14 -1.48 -46.03
C ALA A 12 -34.75 -1.47 -45.35
N PRO A 13 -34.43 -0.46 -44.53
CA PRO A 13 -33.13 -0.40 -43.87
C PRO A 13 -32.93 -1.67 -43.02
N ASP A 14 -31.84 -2.39 -43.26
CA ASP A 14 -31.49 -3.56 -42.45
C ASP A 14 -31.04 -3.10 -41.06
N ILE A 15 -31.95 -3.24 -40.10
CA ILE A 15 -31.77 -2.86 -38.70
C ILE A 15 -30.57 -3.61 -38.09
N ALA A 16 -30.26 -4.83 -38.54
CA ALA A 16 -29.10 -5.59 -38.05
C ALA A 16 -27.77 -4.96 -38.49
N ASP A 17 -27.64 -4.66 -39.78
CA ASP A 17 -26.44 -4.06 -40.34
C ASP A 17 -26.21 -2.64 -39.82
N LEU A 18 -27.28 -1.85 -39.68
CA LEU A 18 -27.21 -0.52 -39.07
C LEU A 18 -26.74 -0.59 -37.61
N GLY A 19 -27.28 -1.54 -36.84
CA GLY A 19 -26.86 -1.75 -35.45
C GLY A 19 -25.39 -2.13 -35.35
N LYS A 20 -24.91 -3.01 -36.23
CA LYS A 20 -23.50 -3.42 -36.25
C LYS A 20 -22.57 -2.26 -36.56
N ARG A 21 -22.92 -1.41 -37.54
CA ARG A 21 -22.12 -0.22 -37.88
C ARG A 21 -22.04 0.78 -36.74
N ILE A 22 -23.16 1.03 -36.04
CA ILE A 22 -23.17 1.89 -34.84
C ILE A 22 -22.26 1.31 -33.76
N TYR A 23 -22.33 -0.01 -33.54
CA TYR A 23 -21.47 -0.68 -32.57
C TYR A 23 -19.99 -0.55 -32.91
N ASP A 24 -19.61 -0.77 -34.18
CA ASP A 24 -18.23 -0.73 -34.64
C ASP A 24 -17.60 0.68 -34.50
N GLU A 25 -18.40 1.75 -34.64
CA GLU A 25 -17.95 3.14 -34.46
C GLU A 25 -17.96 3.60 -32.99
N CYS A 26 -18.93 3.17 -32.18
CA CYS A 26 -18.99 3.58 -30.77
C CYS A 26 -18.01 2.82 -29.87
N LEU A 27 -17.61 1.59 -30.23
CA LEU A 27 -16.67 0.78 -29.44
C LEU A 27 -15.30 1.45 -29.23
N PRO A 28 -14.58 1.94 -30.25
CA PRO A 28 -13.27 2.57 -30.06
C PRO A 28 -13.34 3.82 -29.18
N ILE A 29 -14.40 4.62 -29.33
CA ILE A 29 -14.63 5.82 -28.51
C ILE A 29 -14.83 5.45 -27.03
N GLN A 30 -15.54 4.35 -26.74
CA GLN A 30 -15.73 3.86 -25.38
C GLN A 30 -14.45 3.26 -24.78
N GLU A 31 -13.58 2.64 -25.60
CA GLU A 31 -12.28 2.13 -25.16
C GLU A 31 -11.31 3.25 -24.78
N GLU A 32 -11.29 4.35 -25.56
CA GLU A 32 -10.52 5.54 -25.22
C GLU A 32 -11.09 6.28 -24.00
N SER A 33 -12.41 6.27 -23.84
CA SER A 33 -13.13 6.95 -22.76
C SER A 33 -14.14 6.04 -22.05
N PRO A 34 -13.72 5.26 -21.03
CA PRO A 34 -14.60 4.31 -20.31
C PRO A 34 -15.82 4.95 -19.62
N ARG A 35 -15.75 6.26 -19.38
CA ARG A 35 -16.85 7.03 -18.77
C ARG A 35 -17.82 7.65 -19.78
N ALA A 36 -17.49 7.65 -21.08
CA ALA A 36 -18.34 8.23 -22.11
C ALA A 36 -19.76 7.61 -22.09
N VAL A 37 -20.75 8.46 -22.30
CA VAL A 37 -22.17 8.10 -22.44
C VAL A 37 -22.61 8.68 -23.78
N PHE A 38 -23.10 7.84 -24.68
CA PHE A 38 -23.63 8.26 -25.96
C PHE A 38 -25.09 8.69 -25.78
N HIS A 39 -25.41 9.92 -26.11
CA HIS A 39 -26.76 10.42 -26.17
C HIS A 39 -27.34 10.26 -27.58
N GLN A 40 -28.63 10.56 -27.70
CA GLN A 40 -29.33 10.49 -28.98
C GLN A 40 -28.70 11.40 -30.05
N GLN A 41 -28.15 12.56 -29.67
CA GLN A 41 -27.47 13.47 -30.61
C GLN A 41 -26.18 12.85 -31.15
N ASP A 42 -25.35 12.29 -30.27
CA ASP A 42 -24.09 11.64 -30.67
C ASP A 42 -24.32 10.50 -31.67
N ILE A 43 -25.41 9.74 -31.52
CA ILE A 43 -25.76 8.64 -32.43
C ILE A 43 -26.18 9.17 -33.82
N PHE A 44 -26.82 10.34 -33.89
CA PHE A 44 -27.14 10.97 -35.16
C PHE A 44 -25.91 11.61 -35.82
N ASP A 45 -24.99 12.14 -35.02
CA ASP A 45 -23.74 12.74 -35.49
C ASP A 45 -22.80 11.72 -36.16
N LEU A 46 -23.01 10.41 -35.91
CA LEU A 46 -22.30 9.35 -36.64
C LEU A 46 -22.73 9.25 -38.13
N GLU A 47 -23.83 9.88 -38.53
CA GLU A 47 -24.38 9.88 -39.91
C GLU A 47 -24.62 8.45 -40.50
N ILE A 48 -24.74 7.43 -39.64
CA ILE A 48 -24.95 6.03 -40.07
C ILE A 48 -26.41 5.75 -40.42
N LEU A 49 -27.34 6.42 -39.72
CA LEU A 49 -28.78 6.23 -39.89
C LEU A 49 -29.29 7.01 -41.12
N PRO A 50 -30.10 6.39 -41.99
CA PRO A 50 -30.67 7.09 -43.13
C PRO A 50 -31.61 8.21 -42.66
N PRO A 51 -31.68 9.34 -43.39
CA PRO A 51 -32.64 10.40 -43.07
C PRO A 51 -34.07 9.86 -43.23
N GLY A 52 -34.94 10.33 -42.34
CA GLY A 52 -36.35 9.97 -42.36
C GLY A 52 -37.07 10.49 -43.61
N PRO A 53 -38.34 10.08 -43.80
CA PRO A 53 -39.15 10.47 -44.96
C PRO A 53 -39.30 11.99 -45.13
N ASP A 54 -39.11 12.76 -44.04
CA ASP A 54 -39.18 14.23 -44.03
C ASP A 54 -37.81 14.92 -44.21
N GLY A 55 -36.74 14.16 -44.46
CA GLY A 55 -35.36 14.67 -44.56
C GLY A 55 -34.71 15.05 -43.23
N GLN A 56 -35.37 14.75 -42.11
CA GLN A 56 -34.87 14.93 -40.75
C GLN A 56 -34.46 13.60 -40.11
N ASN A 57 -33.78 13.65 -38.98
CA ASN A 57 -33.34 12.47 -38.23
C ASN A 57 -34.52 11.57 -37.84
N ASP A 58 -34.54 10.32 -38.33
CA ASP A 58 -35.59 9.34 -37.99
C ASP A 58 -35.37 8.77 -36.58
N ILE A 59 -36.04 9.40 -35.62
CA ILE A 59 -36.00 9.00 -34.20
C ILE A 59 -36.63 7.61 -34.01
N GLY A 60 -37.64 7.25 -34.80
CA GLY A 60 -38.32 5.96 -34.70
C GLY A 60 -37.40 4.80 -35.09
N LEU A 61 -36.68 4.95 -36.20
CA LEU A 61 -35.69 3.97 -36.64
C LEU A 61 -34.50 3.88 -35.67
N ALA A 62 -34.00 5.03 -35.19
CA ALA A 62 -32.92 5.06 -34.20
C ALA A 62 -33.28 4.28 -32.93
N VAL A 63 -34.47 4.51 -32.37
CA VAL A 63 -34.94 3.80 -31.18
C VAL A 63 -35.08 2.30 -31.44
N GLN A 64 -35.57 1.88 -32.61
CA GLN A 64 -35.66 0.45 -32.94
C GLN A 64 -34.29 -0.23 -33.05
N VAL A 65 -33.31 0.43 -33.67
CA VAL A 65 -31.94 -0.07 -33.78
C VAL A 65 -31.28 -0.14 -32.41
N LEU A 66 -31.41 0.92 -31.60
CA LEU A 66 -30.85 0.97 -30.24
C LEU A 66 -31.51 -0.04 -29.30
N GLN A 67 -32.83 -0.24 -29.42
CA GLN A 67 -33.54 -1.27 -28.66
C GLN A 67 -33.03 -2.66 -29.03
N LYS A 68 -32.84 -2.95 -30.32
CA LYS A 68 -32.27 -4.23 -30.77
C LYS A 68 -30.86 -4.45 -30.22
N LEU A 69 -29.99 -3.44 -30.26
CA LEU A 69 -28.64 -3.52 -29.68
C LEU A 69 -28.67 -3.70 -28.16
N THR A 70 -29.66 -3.12 -27.49
CA THR A 70 -29.91 -3.29 -26.05
C THR A 70 -30.41 -4.70 -25.73
N ASP A 71 -31.30 -5.26 -26.55
CA ASP A 71 -31.79 -6.65 -26.43
C ASP A 71 -30.65 -7.65 -26.65
N GLU A 72 -29.75 -7.34 -27.58
CA GLU A 72 -28.52 -8.10 -27.83
C GLU A 72 -27.44 -7.94 -26.74
N LYS A 73 -27.69 -7.05 -25.77
CA LYS A 73 -26.84 -6.69 -24.62
C LYS A 73 -25.52 -5.98 -24.99
N LEU A 74 -25.43 -5.45 -26.21
CA LEU A 74 -24.28 -4.68 -26.69
C LEU A 74 -24.32 -3.24 -26.17
N LEU A 75 -25.51 -2.70 -25.93
CA LEU A 75 -25.69 -1.39 -25.30
C LEU A 75 -26.27 -1.54 -23.89
N LYS A 76 -25.76 -0.72 -22.96
CA LYS A 76 -26.28 -0.53 -21.61
C LYS A 76 -26.94 0.83 -21.53
N VAL A 77 -28.22 0.88 -21.18
CA VAL A 77 -28.91 2.14 -20.89
C VAL A 77 -28.38 2.72 -19.57
N VAL A 78 -27.98 3.99 -19.59
CA VAL A 78 -27.51 4.76 -18.44
C VAL A 78 -28.27 6.08 -18.37
N HIS A 79 -28.57 6.52 -17.16
CA HIS A 79 -29.18 7.83 -16.91
C HIS A 79 -28.13 8.80 -16.38
N ASP A 80 -27.64 9.70 -17.24
CA ASP A 80 -26.67 10.74 -16.89
C ASP A 80 -27.07 12.05 -17.59
N GLY A 81 -27.71 12.99 -16.87
CA GLY A 81 -28.30 14.20 -17.46
C GLY A 81 -29.44 13.98 -18.48
N GLY A 82 -29.78 12.72 -18.77
CA GLY A 82 -30.75 12.27 -19.76
C GLY A 82 -30.66 10.76 -19.98
N MET A 83 -31.38 10.21 -20.96
CA MET A 83 -31.18 8.81 -21.39
C MET A 83 -29.95 8.76 -22.30
N GLY A 84 -29.05 7.82 -22.02
CA GLY A 84 -27.88 7.56 -22.84
C GLY A 84 -27.51 6.07 -22.85
N TRP A 85 -26.55 5.72 -23.68
CA TRP A 85 -26.08 4.36 -23.87
C TRP A 85 -24.58 4.27 -23.66
N LYS A 86 -24.15 3.19 -23.01
CA LYS A 86 -22.75 2.77 -22.95
C LYS A 86 -22.57 1.49 -23.74
N VAL A 87 -21.47 1.40 -24.49
CA VAL A 87 -21.14 0.21 -25.25
C VAL A 87 -20.49 -0.83 -24.34
N ARG A 88 -20.89 -2.10 -24.49
CA ARG A 88 -20.26 -3.27 -23.87
C ARG A 88 -19.53 -4.07 -24.93
N THR A 89 -18.43 -4.71 -24.58
CA THR A 89 -17.76 -5.61 -25.52
C THR A 89 -18.64 -6.83 -25.84
N ILE A 90 -18.43 -7.45 -27.01
CA ILE A 90 -19.13 -8.67 -27.42
C ILE A 90 -18.97 -9.79 -26.36
N GLU A 91 -17.81 -9.84 -25.71
CA GLU A 91 -17.52 -10.81 -24.65
C GLU A 91 -18.37 -10.58 -23.40
N GLU A 92 -18.55 -9.32 -23.01
CA GLU A 92 -19.42 -8.95 -21.90
C GLU A 92 -20.89 -9.19 -22.25
N ALA A 93 -21.32 -8.81 -23.44
CA ALA A 93 -22.68 -9.05 -23.92
C ALA A 93 -23.05 -10.55 -23.88
N LYS A 94 -22.12 -11.44 -24.25
CA LYS A 94 -22.29 -12.90 -24.11
C LYS A 94 -22.49 -13.35 -22.66
N LYS A 95 -21.78 -12.73 -21.71
CA LYS A 95 -21.97 -13.01 -20.27
C LYS A 95 -23.37 -12.64 -19.81
N TYR A 96 -23.94 -11.54 -20.32
CA TYR A 96 -25.30 -11.08 -20.05
C TYR A 96 -26.40 -11.97 -20.68
N ARG A 97 -26.19 -12.52 -21.88
CA ARG A 97 -27.20 -13.36 -22.57
C ARG A 97 -27.59 -14.64 -21.81
N GLY A 98 -26.73 -15.15 -20.94
CA GLY A 98 -26.96 -16.39 -20.17
C GLY A 98 -27.48 -16.19 -18.73
N LEU A 99 -27.88 -14.96 -18.38
CA LEU A 99 -28.32 -14.57 -17.03
C LEU A 99 -29.84 -14.35 -17.01
N THR A 100 -30.47 -14.60 -15.86
CA THR A 100 -31.88 -14.19 -15.65
C THR A 100 -31.96 -12.68 -15.39
N SER A 101 -33.16 -12.11 -15.47
CA SER A 101 -33.40 -10.68 -15.22
C SER A 101 -32.85 -10.25 -13.85
N GLU A 102 -33.04 -11.06 -12.81
CA GLU A 102 -32.57 -10.78 -11.46
C GLU A 102 -31.04 -10.86 -11.36
N GLU A 103 -30.43 -11.85 -12.03
CA GLU A 103 -28.98 -12.02 -12.04
C GLU A 103 -28.27 -10.92 -12.82
N GLU A 104 -28.89 -10.43 -13.91
CA GLU A 104 -28.41 -9.30 -14.70
C GLU A 104 -28.38 -8.01 -13.87
N VAL A 105 -29.44 -7.73 -13.10
CA VAL A 105 -29.50 -6.55 -12.21
C VAL A 105 -28.45 -6.62 -11.10
N VAL A 106 -28.25 -7.80 -10.50
CA VAL A 106 -27.20 -7.95 -9.48
C VAL A 106 -25.81 -7.77 -10.08
N TYR A 107 -25.55 -8.36 -11.24
CA TYR A 107 -24.25 -8.25 -11.91
C TYR A 107 -23.97 -6.84 -12.41
N SER A 108 -24.97 -6.11 -12.92
CA SER A 108 -24.81 -4.73 -13.38
C SER A 108 -24.42 -3.78 -12.24
N HIS A 109 -25.00 -3.94 -11.05
CA HIS A 109 -24.63 -3.13 -9.89
C HIS A 109 -23.23 -3.43 -9.37
N ILE A 110 -22.74 -4.67 -9.53
CA ILE A 110 -21.37 -5.05 -9.15
C ILE A 110 -20.36 -4.50 -10.16
N ASP A 111 -20.70 -4.56 -11.45
CA ASP A 111 -19.91 -3.97 -12.53
C ASP A 111 -19.82 -2.43 -12.42
N GLU A 112 -20.91 -1.78 -12.01
CA GLU A 112 -20.92 -0.33 -11.70
C GLU A 112 -20.05 0.07 -10.51
N ALA A 113 -19.89 -0.83 -9.54
CA ALA A 113 -19.06 -0.57 -8.37
C ALA A 113 -17.56 -0.67 -8.67
N GLY A 114 -17.19 -1.24 -9.82
CA GLY A 114 -15.80 -1.28 -10.29
C GLY A 114 -14.83 -1.91 -9.29
N ASP A 115 -13.79 -1.16 -8.98
CA ASP A 115 -12.64 -1.51 -8.14
C ASP A 115 -12.88 -1.31 -6.63
N GLU A 116 -13.90 -0.55 -6.24
CA GLU A 116 -14.32 -0.41 -4.82
C GLU A 116 -15.20 -1.59 -4.35
N GLY A 117 -15.84 -2.27 -5.31
CA GLY A 117 -16.72 -3.41 -5.08
C GLY A 117 -18.06 -3.05 -4.43
N ALA A 118 -19.00 -4.00 -4.49
CA ALA A 118 -20.38 -3.76 -4.08
C ALA A 118 -20.75 -4.51 -2.80
N TRP A 119 -21.33 -3.79 -1.84
CA TRP A 119 -21.88 -4.36 -0.61
C TRP A 119 -23.24 -5.01 -0.84
N THR A 120 -23.50 -6.20 -0.27
CA THR A 120 -24.80 -6.89 -0.38
C THR A 120 -25.99 -6.02 0.00
N LYS A 121 -25.86 -5.16 1.03
CA LYS A 121 -26.95 -4.29 1.46
C LYS A 121 -27.21 -3.17 0.44
N THR A 122 -26.17 -2.61 -0.16
CA THR A 122 -26.30 -1.61 -1.24
C THR A 122 -26.97 -2.23 -2.46
N ILE A 123 -26.61 -3.46 -2.83
CA ILE A 123 -27.26 -4.21 -3.91
C ILE A 123 -28.74 -4.43 -3.57
N LYS A 124 -29.09 -4.79 -2.34
CA LYS A 124 -30.48 -4.96 -1.90
C LYS A 124 -31.28 -3.67 -2.00
N THR A 125 -30.74 -2.56 -1.50
CA THR A 125 -31.42 -1.26 -1.55
C THR A 125 -31.61 -0.74 -2.98
N ARG A 126 -30.65 -0.97 -3.87
CA ARG A 126 -30.74 -0.52 -5.27
C ARG A 126 -31.59 -1.42 -6.16
N SER A 127 -31.45 -2.74 -6.02
CA SER A 127 -32.17 -3.71 -6.86
C SER A 127 -33.64 -3.89 -6.46
N GLY A 128 -34.02 -3.57 -5.22
CA GLY A 128 -35.38 -3.81 -4.71
C GLY A 128 -35.76 -5.29 -4.60
N LEU A 129 -34.80 -6.20 -4.79
CA LEU A 129 -35.03 -7.65 -4.79
C LEU A 129 -35.03 -8.22 -3.36
N HIS A 130 -35.73 -9.34 -3.18
CA HIS A 130 -35.72 -10.07 -1.93
C HIS A 130 -34.35 -10.71 -1.66
N GLU A 131 -33.94 -10.75 -0.39
CA GLU A 131 -32.59 -11.18 0.02
C GLU A 131 -32.25 -12.61 -0.41
N ALA A 132 -33.22 -13.53 -0.37
CA ALA A 132 -33.03 -14.90 -0.84
C ALA A 132 -32.69 -14.98 -2.35
N VAL A 133 -33.27 -14.10 -3.17
CA VAL A 133 -33.02 -14.05 -4.62
C VAL A 133 -31.61 -13.52 -4.88
N ILE A 134 -31.20 -12.48 -4.14
CA ILE A 134 -29.84 -11.93 -4.23
C ILE A 134 -28.79 -12.98 -3.86
N GLN A 135 -29.00 -13.73 -2.77
CA GLN A 135 -28.07 -14.79 -2.36
C GLN A 135 -27.98 -15.91 -3.41
N ALA A 136 -29.11 -16.30 -4.02
CA ALA A 136 -29.12 -17.29 -5.10
C ALA A 136 -28.38 -16.79 -6.35
N ALA A 137 -28.61 -15.54 -6.76
CA ALA A 137 -27.93 -14.90 -7.89
C ALA A 137 -26.41 -14.83 -7.67
N ILE A 138 -25.97 -14.37 -6.49
CA ILE A 138 -24.55 -14.30 -6.12
C ILE A 138 -23.91 -15.70 -6.17
N LYS A 139 -24.58 -16.73 -5.64
CA LYS A 139 -24.05 -18.10 -5.68
C LYS A 139 -23.85 -18.62 -7.10
N LYS A 140 -24.78 -18.33 -8.01
CA LYS A 140 -24.69 -18.74 -9.41
C LYS A 140 -23.66 -17.92 -10.19
N LEU A 141 -23.56 -16.62 -9.94
CA LEU A 141 -22.54 -15.75 -10.54
C LEU A 141 -21.12 -16.12 -10.07
N LYS A 142 -20.95 -16.48 -8.79
CA LYS A 142 -19.70 -17.03 -8.25
C LYS A 142 -19.38 -18.39 -8.88
N GLY A 143 -20.37 -19.26 -9.04
CA GLY A 143 -20.19 -20.55 -9.74
C GLY A 143 -19.79 -20.42 -11.21
N LYS A 144 -20.15 -19.32 -11.88
CA LYS A 144 -19.73 -18.98 -13.25
C LYS A 144 -18.38 -18.23 -13.31
N ASN A 145 -17.69 -18.02 -12.18
CA ASN A 145 -16.48 -17.21 -12.07
C ASN A 145 -16.63 -15.79 -12.64
N MET A 146 -17.81 -15.18 -12.50
CA MET A 146 -18.06 -13.80 -12.94
C MET A 146 -17.80 -12.77 -11.82
N ILE A 147 -17.88 -13.24 -10.57
CA ILE A 147 -17.77 -12.43 -9.36
C ILE A 147 -16.87 -13.17 -8.37
N SER A 148 -16.03 -12.41 -7.67
CA SER A 148 -15.23 -12.85 -6.53
C SER A 148 -15.68 -12.12 -5.26
N ASP A 149 -15.50 -12.78 -4.12
CA ASP A 149 -15.62 -12.18 -2.80
C ASP A 149 -14.41 -11.30 -2.51
N MET A 150 -14.66 -10.12 -1.93
CA MET A 150 -13.60 -9.24 -1.43
C MET A 150 -13.87 -8.86 0.02
N LYS A 151 -12.79 -8.69 0.77
CA LYS A 151 -12.82 -8.06 2.10
C LYS A 151 -12.40 -6.61 1.94
N SER A 152 -13.06 -5.70 2.65
CA SER A 152 -12.69 -4.29 2.70
C SER A 152 -12.02 -4.00 4.03
N VAL A 153 -10.88 -3.31 4.01
CA VAL A 153 -10.14 -2.91 5.21
C VAL A 153 -10.93 -1.89 6.04
N GLU A 154 -11.59 -0.92 5.39
CA GLU A 154 -12.41 0.08 6.09
C GLU A 154 -13.61 -0.56 6.80
N HIS A 155 -14.13 -1.65 6.23
CA HIS A 155 -15.36 -2.29 6.66
C HIS A 155 -15.26 -3.83 6.65
N PRO A 156 -14.49 -4.43 7.58
CA PRO A 156 -14.16 -5.86 7.56
C PRO A 156 -15.37 -6.79 7.75
N THR A 157 -16.46 -6.30 8.35
CA THR A 157 -17.68 -7.08 8.56
C THR A 157 -18.64 -7.07 7.36
N ARG A 158 -18.38 -6.24 6.34
CA ARG A 158 -19.25 -6.12 5.16
C ARG A 158 -18.90 -7.18 4.12
N LYS A 159 -19.91 -7.93 3.67
CA LYS A 159 -19.80 -8.86 2.54
C LYS A 159 -19.79 -8.07 1.23
N MET A 160 -18.61 -7.90 0.66
CA MET A 160 -18.38 -7.15 -0.57
C MET A 160 -18.08 -8.13 -1.71
N TYR A 161 -18.46 -7.75 -2.93
CA TYR A 161 -18.27 -8.54 -4.13
C TYR A 161 -17.70 -7.67 -5.25
N ILE A 162 -16.75 -8.23 -6.01
CA ILE A 162 -16.09 -7.57 -7.14
C ILE A 162 -16.17 -8.45 -8.38
N LYS A 163 -16.09 -7.85 -9.57
CA LYS A 163 -15.95 -8.59 -10.83
C LYS A 163 -14.67 -9.43 -10.79
N SER A 164 -14.74 -10.69 -11.20
CA SER A 164 -13.58 -11.61 -11.14
C SER A 164 -12.39 -11.17 -11.99
N SER A 165 -12.61 -10.33 -13.00
CA SER A 165 -11.58 -9.77 -13.86
C SER A 165 -10.92 -8.51 -13.31
N LEU A 166 -11.44 -7.94 -12.20
CA LEU A 166 -10.92 -6.72 -11.61
C LEU A 166 -10.23 -7.03 -10.28
N SER A 167 -9.04 -6.46 -10.10
CA SER A 167 -8.40 -6.40 -8.78
C SER A 167 -9.07 -5.31 -7.94
N PRO A 168 -9.26 -5.53 -6.63
CA PRO A 168 -9.68 -4.48 -5.72
C PRO A 168 -8.72 -3.28 -5.77
N SER A 169 -9.25 -2.08 -5.57
CA SER A 169 -8.44 -0.87 -5.42
C SER A 169 -7.64 -0.87 -4.11
N ASP A 170 -6.48 -0.20 -4.11
CA ASP A 170 -5.61 -0.05 -2.93
C ASP A 170 -6.35 0.60 -1.75
N ARG A 171 -7.32 1.48 -2.03
CA ARG A 171 -8.15 2.09 -0.98
C ARG A 171 -9.05 1.07 -0.30
N ALA A 172 -9.55 0.08 -1.03
CA ALA A 172 -10.38 -0.98 -0.47
C ALA A 172 -9.57 -2.06 0.24
N THR A 173 -8.37 -2.38 -0.26
CA THR A 173 -7.46 -3.40 0.30
C THR A 173 -6.47 -2.85 1.32
N GLY A 174 -6.36 -1.54 1.49
CA GLY A 174 -5.42 -0.91 2.43
C GLY A 174 -3.98 -0.80 1.91
N GLY A 175 -3.73 -1.15 0.64
CA GLY A 175 -2.40 -1.16 0.04
C GLY A 175 -1.54 -2.35 0.48
N PRO A 176 -0.21 -2.29 0.31
CA PRO A 176 0.70 -3.42 0.56
C PRO A 176 0.94 -3.72 2.05
N TRP A 177 0.35 -2.92 2.93
CA TRP A 177 0.48 -3.10 4.38
C TRP A 177 -0.52 -4.09 4.96
N TYR A 178 -1.43 -4.62 4.14
CA TYR A 178 -2.51 -5.49 4.59
C TYR A 178 -2.43 -6.86 3.92
N THR A 179 -2.56 -7.90 4.74
CA THR A 179 -2.66 -9.29 4.31
C THR A 179 -4.00 -9.84 4.80
N ASP A 180 -4.83 -10.34 3.87
CA ASP A 180 -6.16 -10.90 4.16
C ASP A 180 -7.13 -9.99 4.96
N GLY A 181 -6.94 -8.67 4.88
CA GLY A 181 -7.77 -7.67 5.56
C GLY A 181 -7.28 -7.29 6.96
N GLU A 182 -6.14 -7.82 7.40
CA GLU A 182 -5.46 -7.43 8.64
C GLU A 182 -4.15 -6.69 8.33
N LEU A 183 -3.78 -5.76 9.20
CA LEU A 183 -2.53 -5.00 9.07
C LEU A 183 -1.35 -5.94 9.34
N ASP A 184 -0.43 -6.04 8.39
CA ASP A 184 0.76 -6.87 8.49
C ASP A 184 1.86 -6.12 9.24
N GLU A 185 1.72 -6.05 10.57
CA GLU A 185 2.65 -5.35 11.46
C GLU A 185 4.07 -5.92 11.35
N ASP A 186 4.20 -7.25 11.26
CA ASP A 186 5.49 -7.93 11.08
C ASP A 186 6.20 -7.51 9.80
N PHE A 187 5.45 -7.39 8.69
CA PHE A 187 5.98 -6.90 7.42
C PHE A 187 6.43 -5.44 7.52
N ILE A 188 5.62 -4.58 8.13
CA ILE A 188 5.96 -3.16 8.34
C ILE A 188 7.24 -3.04 9.17
N GLU A 189 7.34 -3.75 10.29
CA GLU A 189 8.53 -3.73 11.15
C GLU A 189 9.78 -4.22 10.42
N MET A 190 9.64 -5.29 9.62
CA MET A 190 10.74 -5.81 8.80
C MET A 190 11.23 -4.77 7.78
N VAL A 191 10.32 -4.11 7.06
CA VAL A 191 10.66 -3.08 6.06
C VAL A 191 11.32 -1.89 6.73
N MET A 192 10.78 -1.42 7.86
CA MET A 192 11.36 -0.34 8.66
C MET A 192 12.77 -0.70 9.15
N LYS A 193 12.98 -1.93 9.62
CA LYS A 193 14.30 -2.40 10.06
C LYS A 193 15.31 -2.43 8.93
N ILE A 194 14.93 -2.92 7.75
CA ILE A 194 15.80 -3.00 6.58
C ILE A 194 16.18 -1.59 6.09
N LEU A 195 15.21 -0.67 6.02
CA LEU A 195 15.45 0.74 5.72
C LEU A 195 16.38 1.39 6.74
N PHE A 196 16.09 1.20 8.03
CA PHE A 196 16.88 1.75 9.11
C PHE A 196 18.32 1.25 9.09
N ASP A 197 18.54 -0.06 8.91
CA ASP A 197 19.88 -0.65 8.85
C ASP A 197 20.69 -0.09 7.66
N TYR A 198 20.04 0.17 6.53
CA TYR A 198 20.70 0.80 5.38
C TYR A 198 21.08 2.25 5.67
N ILE A 199 20.17 3.04 6.24
CA ILE A 199 20.43 4.43 6.63
C ILE A 199 21.54 4.49 7.68
N LEU A 200 21.50 3.61 8.67
CA LEU A 200 22.47 3.54 9.77
C LEU A 200 23.89 3.30 9.26
N LYS A 201 24.07 2.35 8.32
CA LYS A 201 25.38 2.03 7.71
C LYS A 201 25.99 3.21 6.96
N ARG A 202 25.17 4.12 6.43
CA ARG A 202 25.64 5.33 5.73
C ARG A 202 25.76 6.56 6.62
N THR A 203 25.15 6.53 7.81
CA THR A 203 25.11 7.67 8.71
C THR A 203 26.36 7.80 9.58
N PHE A 204 26.97 6.68 9.96
CA PHE A 204 28.08 6.66 10.92
C PHE A 204 29.33 6.00 10.34
N TYR A 205 30.49 6.53 10.75
CA TYR A 205 31.76 5.87 10.54
C TYR A 205 32.00 4.86 11.66
N PHE A 206 32.18 3.59 11.31
CA PHE A 206 32.57 2.56 12.26
C PHE A 206 34.06 2.64 12.58
N SER A 207 34.39 3.13 13.77
CA SER A 207 35.76 3.23 14.24
C SER A 207 36.31 1.88 14.70
N LYS A 208 37.45 1.48 14.12
CA LYS A 208 38.21 0.30 14.56
C LYS A 208 39.09 0.57 15.79
N SER A 209 39.31 1.83 16.14
CA SER A 209 40.26 2.26 17.18
C SER A 209 39.61 2.89 18.41
N TYR A 210 38.41 3.44 18.29
CA TYR A 210 37.69 4.14 19.36
C TYR A 210 36.77 3.17 20.14
N GLY A 211 36.57 3.39 21.44
CA GLY A 211 35.61 2.59 22.25
C GLY A 211 36.04 1.15 22.57
N GLY A 212 37.35 0.86 22.54
CA GLY A 212 37.88 -0.44 22.96
C GLY A 212 39.37 -0.38 23.26
N ILE A 213 39.84 -1.29 24.10
CA ILE A 213 41.27 -1.56 24.24
C ILE A 213 41.74 -2.03 22.88
N SER A 214 42.40 -1.14 22.12
CA SER A 214 43.15 -1.56 20.94
C SER A 214 44.13 -2.60 21.45
N LYS A 215 43.92 -3.89 21.12
CA LYS A 215 45.00 -4.88 21.16
C LYS A 215 46.02 -4.31 20.19
N LYS A 216 46.96 -3.50 20.71
CA LYS A 216 48.18 -3.14 20.00
C LYS A 216 48.85 -4.48 19.78
N GLU A 217 48.62 -5.08 18.62
CA GLU A 217 49.45 -6.19 18.19
C GLU A 217 50.89 -5.69 18.36
N PRO A 218 51.72 -6.40 19.16
CA PRO A 218 53.06 -5.93 19.39
C PRO A 218 53.71 -5.77 18.03
N LYS A 219 54.04 -4.52 17.65
CA LYS A 219 54.88 -4.27 16.49
C LYS A 219 56.09 -5.19 16.69
N LYS A 220 56.48 -5.94 15.66
CA LYS A 220 57.63 -6.87 15.68
C LYS A 220 58.93 -6.09 15.90
N VAL A 221 59.12 -5.54 17.10
CA VAL A 221 60.30 -4.78 17.51
C VAL A 221 61.29 -5.71 18.21
N VAL A 222 60.83 -6.86 18.70
CA VAL A 222 61.73 -7.92 19.19
C VAL A 222 62.26 -8.70 17.99
N ARG A 223 63.33 -8.17 17.38
CA ARG A 223 64.22 -8.97 16.53
C ARG A 223 64.69 -10.17 17.38
N LYS A 224 64.27 -11.39 17.00
CA LYS A 224 64.76 -12.71 17.44
C LYS A 224 64.00 -13.48 18.54
N MET A 225 62.72 -13.20 18.85
CA MET A 225 61.94 -14.10 19.72
C MET A 225 60.67 -14.61 19.02
N SER A 226 60.30 -15.86 19.31
CA SER A 226 59.04 -16.44 18.85
C SER A 226 57.85 -15.72 19.48
N PRO A 227 56.69 -15.56 18.79
CA PRO A 227 55.49 -14.98 19.38
C PRO A 227 55.06 -15.64 20.71
N GLU A 228 55.30 -16.94 20.86
CA GLU A 228 54.98 -17.70 22.07
C GLU A 228 55.91 -17.39 23.24
N GLU A 229 57.21 -17.23 22.98
CA GLU A 229 58.19 -16.83 24.01
C GLU A 229 57.95 -15.41 24.52
N ALA A 230 57.56 -14.51 23.61
CA ALA A 230 57.18 -13.14 23.97
C ALA A 230 55.91 -13.12 24.84
N ARG A 231 54.93 -13.98 24.52
CA ARG A 231 53.70 -14.13 25.31
C ARG A 231 53.99 -14.73 26.69
N ALA A 232 54.80 -15.78 26.76
CA ALA A 232 55.21 -16.40 28.03
C ALA A 232 55.97 -15.44 28.95
N LYS A 233 56.87 -14.61 28.40
CA LYS A 233 57.57 -13.57 29.19
C LYS A 233 56.63 -12.46 29.65
N ARG A 234 55.66 -12.06 28.82
CA ARG A 234 54.64 -11.09 29.22
C ARG A 234 53.80 -11.64 30.37
N ASP A 235 53.34 -12.88 30.23
CA ASP A 235 52.49 -13.55 31.22
C ASP A 235 53.26 -13.84 32.53
N GLN A 236 54.60 -13.99 32.47
CA GLN A 236 55.46 -14.10 33.65
C GLN A 236 55.58 -12.77 34.44
N VAL A 237 55.52 -11.62 33.76
CA VAL A 237 55.69 -10.29 34.39
C VAL A 237 54.34 -9.71 34.83
N LEU A 238 53.30 -9.89 34.03
CA LEU A 238 51.98 -9.26 34.23
C LEU A 238 50.91 -10.25 34.73
N GLY A 239 51.24 -11.53 34.89
CA GLY A 239 50.28 -12.60 35.09
C GLY A 239 49.67 -13.09 33.77
N ALA A 240 49.24 -14.35 33.74
CA ALA A 240 48.48 -14.86 32.59
C ALA A 240 47.19 -14.07 32.44
N GLU A 241 46.90 -13.58 31.23
CA GLU A 241 45.58 -13.02 30.92
C GLU A 241 44.53 -14.08 31.24
N GLY A 242 43.76 -13.86 32.31
CA GLY A 242 42.53 -14.61 32.53
C GLY A 242 41.69 -14.51 31.27
N GLY A 243 41.16 -15.66 30.81
CA GLY A 243 40.28 -15.68 29.64
C GLY A 243 39.22 -14.60 29.80
N GLU A 244 39.04 -13.79 28.76
CA GLU A 244 38.05 -12.70 28.76
C GLU A 244 36.69 -13.29 29.18
N GLU A 245 36.18 -12.89 30.34
CA GLU A 245 34.81 -13.21 30.69
C GLU A 245 33.91 -12.64 29.57
N PRO A 246 32.94 -13.41 29.08
CA PRO A 246 32.04 -12.94 28.03
C PRO A 246 31.36 -11.67 28.53
N LEU A 247 31.60 -10.56 27.82
CA LEU A 247 30.98 -9.28 28.12
C LEU A 247 29.46 -9.45 28.15
N ASP A 248 28.82 -8.78 29.10
CA ASP A 248 27.38 -8.65 29.13
C ASP A 248 26.87 -7.95 27.86
N GLU A 249 25.65 -8.29 27.44
CA GLU A 249 25.05 -7.75 26.21
C GLU A 249 24.95 -6.23 26.23
N ARG A 250 24.74 -5.62 27.41
CA ARG A 250 24.70 -4.16 27.56
C ARG A 250 26.07 -3.55 27.24
N THR A 251 27.15 -4.08 27.80
CA THR A 251 28.52 -3.61 27.48
C THR A 251 28.87 -3.80 26.01
N LYS A 252 28.44 -4.91 25.37
CA LYS A 252 28.63 -5.10 23.92
C LYS A 252 27.92 -4.01 23.12
N ARG A 253 26.64 -3.72 23.43
CA ARG A 253 25.87 -2.65 22.77
C ARG A 253 26.50 -1.28 22.99
N MET A 254 26.94 -0.97 24.20
CA MET A 254 27.59 0.32 24.51
C MET A 254 28.91 0.47 23.74
N ARG A 255 29.74 -0.57 23.66
CA ARG A 255 30.95 -0.55 22.82
C ARG A 255 30.63 -0.37 21.35
N HIS A 256 29.56 -1.00 20.86
CA HIS A 256 29.09 -0.82 19.49
C HIS A 256 28.65 0.64 19.25
N TYR A 257 27.87 1.22 20.16
CA TYR A 257 27.46 2.62 20.14
C TYR A 257 28.66 3.58 20.12
N GLU A 258 29.65 3.36 20.98
CA GLU A 258 30.86 4.19 21.05
C GLU A 258 31.68 4.16 19.75
N LYS A 259 31.73 3.00 19.09
CA LYS A 259 32.44 2.84 17.81
C LYS A 259 31.76 3.55 16.64
N HIS A 260 30.45 3.79 16.70
CA HIS A 260 29.72 4.53 15.67
C HIS A 260 29.91 6.03 15.89
N LEU A 261 30.87 6.59 15.15
CA LEU A 261 31.21 8.00 15.20
C LEU A 261 30.41 8.78 14.14
N PRO A 262 29.97 10.02 14.45
CA PRO A 262 29.34 10.89 13.47
C PRO A 262 30.26 11.17 12.27
N MET A 263 29.65 11.36 11.11
CA MET A 263 30.36 11.77 9.89
C MET A 263 30.86 13.23 9.99
N PRO A 264 31.93 13.60 9.27
CA PRO A 264 32.50 14.94 9.34
C PRO A 264 31.52 16.03 8.88
N ALA A 265 31.75 17.26 9.35
CA ALA A 265 30.99 18.42 8.92
C ALA A 265 31.06 18.60 7.39
N GLY A 266 29.92 18.81 6.74
CA GLY A 266 29.82 18.95 5.28
C GLY A 266 29.64 17.64 4.51
N TYR A 267 29.51 16.50 5.18
CA TYR A 267 29.12 15.25 4.51
C TYR A 267 27.68 15.35 3.96
N GLN A 268 27.51 15.04 2.67
CA GLN A 268 26.22 15.17 1.96
C GLN A 268 25.68 13.85 1.40
N ASN A 269 26.45 12.75 1.46
CA ASN A 269 26.08 11.47 0.83
C ASN A 269 25.13 10.64 1.70
N TYR A 270 24.17 11.30 2.36
CA TYR A 270 23.11 10.63 3.10
C TYR A 270 22.06 10.07 2.12
N PRO A 271 21.46 8.90 2.40
CA PRO A 271 20.45 8.31 1.54
C PRO A 271 19.24 9.23 1.33
N THR A 272 18.82 9.40 0.08
CA THR A 272 17.57 10.09 -0.30
C THR A 272 16.43 9.11 -0.49
N LEU A 273 15.19 9.60 -0.57
CA LEU A 273 14.01 8.75 -0.85
C LEU A 273 14.20 7.94 -2.14
N ASP A 274 14.65 8.60 -3.22
CA ASP A 274 14.87 7.95 -4.52
C ASP A 274 15.98 6.90 -4.49
N GLU A 275 17.02 7.11 -3.67
CA GLU A 275 18.06 6.09 -3.51
C GLU A 275 17.54 4.87 -2.74
N LEU A 276 16.71 5.10 -1.72
CA LEU A 276 16.12 4.05 -0.90
C LEU A 276 15.12 3.20 -1.69
N THR A 277 14.30 3.81 -2.54
CA THR A 277 13.35 3.10 -3.41
C THR A 277 14.07 2.19 -4.39
N VAL A 278 15.05 2.72 -5.12
CA VAL A 278 15.87 1.96 -6.07
C VAL A 278 16.65 0.85 -5.37
N TRP A 279 17.11 1.08 -4.13
CA TRP A 279 17.81 0.06 -3.37
C TRP A 279 16.90 -1.08 -2.93
N ILE A 280 15.68 -0.79 -2.45
CA ILE A 280 14.68 -1.80 -2.10
C ILE A 280 14.32 -2.66 -3.32
N GLU A 281 14.04 -2.02 -4.45
CA GLU A 281 13.70 -2.72 -5.70
C GLU A 281 14.83 -3.67 -6.15
N LYS A 282 16.09 -3.22 -6.07
CA LYS A 282 17.26 -4.05 -6.40
C LYS A 282 17.48 -5.19 -5.42
N GLY A 283 17.14 -5.00 -4.15
CA GLY A 283 17.31 -5.99 -3.10
C GLY A 283 16.32 -7.15 -3.18
N ASN A 284 15.16 -6.93 -3.80
CA ASN A 284 14.05 -7.90 -3.90
C ASN A 284 13.77 -8.61 -2.57
N TYR A 285 13.74 -7.83 -1.48
CA TYR A 285 13.58 -8.32 -0.11
C TYR A 285 12.18 -8.88 0.16
N PHE A 286 11.19 -8.42 -0.60
CA PHE A 286 9.76 -8.66 -0.37
C PHE A 286 9.09 -9.12 -1.67
N SER A 287 7.98 -9.86 -1.55
CA SER A 287 7.16 -10.25 -2.69
C SER A 287 6.31 -9.10 -3.24
N GLN A 288 5.99 -8.13 -2.39
CA GLN A 288 5.16 -6.98 -2.71
C GLN A 288 6.04 -5.82 -3.19
N THR A 289 5.60 -5.11 -4.22
CA THR A 289 6.27 -3.91 -4.73
C THR A 289 5.85 -2.69 -3.91
N LEU A 290 6.82 -1.98 -3.35
CA LEU A 290 6.59 -0.76 -2.57
C LEU A 290 6.86 0.48 -3.43
N THR A 291 5.90 1.40 -3.46
CA THR A 291 6.00 2.68 -4.14
C THR A 291 6.80 3.70 -3.32
N ALA A 292 7.25 4.78 -3.96
CA ALA A 292 7.97 5.86 -3.27
C ALA A 292 7.13 6.53 -2.16
N SER A 293 5.82 6.67 -2.36
CA SER A 293 4.92 7.24 -1.35
C SER A 293 4.82 6.36 -0.10
N GLU A 294 4.77 5.05 -0.27
CA GLU A 294 4.69 4.08 0.83
C GLU A 294 5.98 4.07 1.65
N ILE A 295 7.14 4.11 0.97
CA ILE A 295 8.43 4.22 1.65
C ILE A 295 8.54 5.56 2.39
N GLN A 296 8.06 6.66 1.81
CA GLN A 296 8.03 7.96 2.47
C GLN A 296 7.21 7.93 3.78
N GLN A 297 6.04 7.28 3.78
CA GLN A 297 5.22 7.12 4.99
C GLN A 297 6.00 6.37 6.09
N LEU A 298 6.68 5.27 5.76
CA LEU A 298 7.51 4.56 6.73
C LEU A 298 8.68 5.40 7.25
N LEU A 299 9.32 6.18 6.38
CA LEU A 299 10.38 7.09 6.78
C LEU A 299 9.84 8.16 7.74
N ASP A 300 8.66 8.72 7.48
CA ASP A 300 8.03 9.69 8.36
C ASP A 300 7.72 9.08 9.74
N VAL A 301 7.19 7.85 9.79
CA VAL A 301 7.00 7.13 11.08
C VAL A 301 8.33 6.98 11.82
N MET A 302 9.42 6.59 11.15
CA MET A 302 10.73 6.48 11.78
C MET A 302 11.30 7.84 12.25
N VAL A 303 10.92 8.95 11.60
CA VAL A 303 11.25 10.30 12.05
C VAL A 303 10.46 10.64 13.31
N PHE A 304 9.17 10.31 13.37
CA PHE A 304 8.34 10.51 14.56
C PHE A 304 8.83 9.67 15.75
N ASP A 305 9.28 8.44 15.50
CA ASP A 305 9.91 7.55 16.49
C ASP A 305 11.30 8.02 16.93
N ASP A 306 11.81 9.14 16.41
CA ASP A 306 13.11 9.68 16.77
C ASP A 306 14.27 8.70 16.46
N LYS A 307 14.05 7.79 15.50
CA LYS A 307 15.04 6.82 15.01
C LYS A 307 15.93 7.44 13.93
N ILE A 308 15.33 8.22 13.05
CA ILE A 308 16.01 8.93 11.95
C ILE A 308 15.62 10.42 11.94
N GLU A 309 16.41 11.23 11.25
CA GLU A 309 16.22 12.67 11.09
C GLU A 309 16.29 13.05 9.62
N ARG A 310 15.43 14.00 9.23
CA ARG A 310 15.40 14.59 7.88
C ARG A 310 16.44 15.69 7.76
N LEU A 311 17.25 15.63 6.70
CA LEU A 311 18.26 16.61 6.35
C LEU A 311 17.92 17.23 5.01
N ILE A 312 18.09 18.54 4.91
CA ILE A 312 17.97 19.27 3.65
C ILE A 312 19.35 19.29 2.99
N VAL A 313 19.48 18.63 1.84
CA VAL A 313 20.70 18.56 1.03
C VAL A 313 20.49 19.43 -0.21
N GLY A 314 21.20 20.56 -0.28
CA GLY A 314 21.12 21.48 -1.41
C GLY A 314 19.85 22.34 -1.43
N SER A 315 19.34 22.65 -2.63
CA SER A 315 18.20 23.56 -2.81
C SER A 315 16.84 22.91 -2.50
N GLU A 316 16.66 21.61 -2.77
CA GLU A 316 15.34 20.93 -2.60
C GLU A 316 15.44 19.43 -2.23
N GLY A 317 16.65 18.88 -2.03
CA GLY A 317 16.80 17.45 -1.72
C GLY A 317 16.54 17.14 -0.25
N VAL A 318 15.74 16.11 0.04
CA VAL A 318 15.60 15.54 1.39
C VAL A 318 16.40 14.25 1.49
N ALA A 319 17.27 14.17 2.49
CA ALA A 319 18.03 12.98 2.83
C ALA A 319 17.76 12.57 4.28
N TYR A 320 18.11 11.33 4.62
CA TYR A 320 17.83 10.74 5.91
C TYR A 320 19.12 10.31 6.62
N ARG A 321 19.24 10.65 7.91
CA ARG A 321 20.31 10.14 8.77
C ARG A 321 19.73 9.44 10.00
N ALA A 322 20.39 8.40 10.48
CA ALA A 322 20.03 7.76 11.74
C ALA A 322 20.49 8.62 12.94
N LEU A 323 19.65 8.72 13.97
CA LEU A 323 20.00 9.40 15.22
C LEU A 323 20.82 8.47 16.09
N ARG A 324 21.92 8.93 16.70
CA ARG A 324 22.80 8.02 17.47
C ARG A 324 22.08 7.35 18.65
N LYS A 325 21.15 8.07 19.27
CA LYS A 325 20.28 7.55 20.35
C LYS A 325 19.46 6.34 19.91
N SER A 326 19.14 6.21 18.63
CA SER A 326 18.33 5.10 18.10
C SER A 326 19.00 3.73 18.29
N MET A 327 20.34 3.71 18.44
CA MET A 327 21.13 2.50 18.71
C MET A 327 21.10 2.06 20.19
N LEU A 328 20.64 2.93 21.09
CA LEU A 328 20.49 2.62 22.51
C LEU A 328 19.13 1.96 22.76
N SER A 329 19.10 0.99 23.67
CA SER A 329 17.84 0.41 24.13
C SER A 329 17.09 1.40 25.04
N GLU A 330 15.79 1.19 25.24
CA GLU A 330 15.00 2.02 26.16
C GLU A 330 15.62 2.06 27.56
N ASP A 331 16.16 0.95 28.04
CA ASP A 331 16.87 0.88 29.33
C ASP A 331 18.15 1.72 29.35
N ASP A 332 18.87 1.81 28.23
CA ASP A 332 20.07 2.63 28.11
C ASP A 332 19.75 4.13 27.96
N ARG A 333 18.51 4.46 27.58
CA ARG A 333 18.01 5.85 27.44
C ARG A 333 17.35 6.39 28.71
N ARG A 334 17.11 5.55 29.73
CA ARG A 334 16.46 6.00 30.97
C ARG A 334 17.29 7.07 31.64
N SER A 335 16.61 8.11 32.10
CA SER A 335 17.20 9.09 33.01
C SER A 335 17.20 8.50 34.42
N VAL A 336 18.16 8.92 35.26
CA VAL A 336 18.21 8.56 36.69
C VAL A 336 16.88 8.86 37.39
N LEU A 337 16.16 9.91 36.96
CA LEU A 337 14.84 10.24 37.50
C LEU A 337 13.78 9.18 37.14
N THR A 338 13.86 8.56 35.96
CA THR A 338 12.92 7.53 35.51
C THR A 338 13.27 6.12 35.99
N GLU A 339 14.46 5.93 36.57
CA GLU A 339 14.88 4.69 37.22
C GLU A 339 14.39 4.62 38.68
N ALA A 340 14.28 5.77 39.36
CA ALA A 340 13.74 5.85 40.71
C ALA A 340 12.21 5.75 40.71
N PRO A 341 11.60 5.03 41.68
CA PRO A 341 10.14 4.87 41.74
C PRO A 341 9.40 6.21 41.92
N CYS A 342 10.05 7.21 42.50
CA CYS A 342 9.48 8.54 42.67
C CYS A 342 9.20 9.27 41.34
N GLY A 343 10.01 9.08 40.29
CA GLY A 343 9.84 9.79 39.02
C GLY A 343 8.67 9.28 38.17
N ARG A 344 8.06 8.16 38.54
CA ARG A 344 6.84 7.59 37.92
C ARG A 344 5.70 7.41 38.93
N CYS A 345 5.85 7.96 40.14
CA CYS A 345 4.90 7.75 41.22
C CYS A 345 3.57 8.48 40.90
N PRO A 346 2.42 7.78 40.83
CA PRO A 346 1.14 8.40 40.51
C PRO A 346 0.60 9.29 41.63
N VAL A 347 1.13 9.14 42.85
CA VAL A 347 0.72 9.87 44.06
C VAL A 347 1.86 10.73 44.61
N PHE A 348 2.82 11.12 43.76
CA PHE A 348 3.99 11.90 44.16
C PHE A 348 3.60 13.20 44.91
N ASP A 349 2.56 13.88 44.45
CA ASP A 349 2.08 15.14 45.03
C ASP A 349 1.49 15.00 46.44
N LEU A 350 1.19 13.76 46.87
CA LEU A 350 0.66 13.44 48.20
C LEU A 350 1.73 12.93 49.16
N CYS A 351 2.98 12.75 48.68
CA CYS A 351 4.08 12.19 49.45
C CYS A 351 4.73 13.27 50.33
N GLU A 352 4.52 13.20 51.64
CA GLU A 352 5.06 14.15 52.62
C GLU A 352 5.66 13.42 53.83
N GLU A 353 6.69 14.00 54.45
CA GLU A 353 7.32 13.45 55.64
C GLU A 353 6.35 13.51 56.84
N GLY A 354 5.97 12.35 57.39
CA GLY A 354 4.99 12.25 58.48
C GLY A 354 3.51 12.30 58.04
N GLY A 355 3.25 12.39 56.74
CA GLY A 355 1.92 12.29 56.15
C GLY A 355 1.40 10.85 56.06
N PRO A 356 0.13 10.65 55.62
CA PRO A 356 -0.44 9.32 55.39
C PRO A 356 0.27 8.56 54.25
N VAL A 357 0.81 9.28 53.27
CA VAL A 357 1.69 8.78 52.22
C VAL A 357 3.03 9.48 52.39
N GLY A 358 4.11 8.72 52.59
CA GLY A 358 5.44 9.27 52.81
C GLY A 358 6.52 8.29 52.39
N PRO A 359 7.78 8.75 52.30
CA PRO A 359 8.88 7.89 51.87
C PRO A 359 9.13 6.71 52.83
N SER A 360 8.81 6.87 54.12
CA SER A 360 9.01 5.85 55.15
C SER A 360 8.02 4.68 55.11
N ASN A 361 6.83 4.88 54.50
CA ASN A 361 5.79 3.85 54.37
C ASN A 361 5.46 3.52 52.90
N CYS A 362 6.33 3.91 51.97
CA CYS A 362 6.09 3.78 50.54
C CYS A 362 6.30 2.35 50.02
N GLU A 363 5.23 1.74 49.50
CA GLU A 363 5.27 0.39 48.91
C GLU A 363 6.16 0.32 47.66
N TYR A 364 6.15 1.35 46.81
CA TYR A 364 6.97 1.40 45.59
C TYR A 364 8.47 1.41 45.89
N PHE A 365 8.89 2.04 46.99
CA PHE A 365 10.29 2.03 47.42
C PHE A 365 10.69 0.67 48.00
N ASN A 366 9.80 0.02 48.76
CA ASN A 366 10.06 -1.32 49.29
C ASN A 366 10.21 -2.37 48.18
N GLU A 367 9.30 -2.36 47.19
CA GLU A 367 9.36 -3.25 46.04
C GLU A 367 10.63 -3.02 45.21
N TRP A 368 10.98 -1.75 44.94
CA TRP A 368 12.17 -1.39 44.16
C TRP A 368 13.49 -1.75 44.87
N LEU A 369 13.56 -1.60 46.19
CA LEU A 369 14.73 -1.98 47.00
C LEU A 369 14.79 -3.48 47.33
N SER A 370 13.74 -4.25 47.00
CA SER A 370 13.59 -5.67 47.37
C SER A 370 13.77 -5.90 48.88
N LEU A 371 13.24 -4.98 49.70
CA LEU A 371 13.30 -5.00 51.17
C LEU A 371 12.12 -5.73 51.81
#